data_AF-A0A3L6TK52-F1
#
_entry.id   AF-A0A3L6TK52-F1
#
_cell.length_a   1.000
_cell.length_b   1.000
_cell.length_c   1.000
_cell.angle_alpha   90.00
_cell.angle_beta   90.00
_cell.angle_gamma   90.00
#
_symmetry.space_group_name_H-M   'P 1'
#
loop_
_entity.id
_entity.type
_entity.pdbx_description
1 polymer ?
#
loop_
_entity_poly.entity_id
_entity_poly.type
_entity_poly.pdbx_seq_one_letter_code
_entity_poly.pdbx_strand_id
1 'polypeptide(L)'
;MYGAGELTTGNFVSHLLIERFNGRLPCHIGDGNDVQSFSHVDDVVSGHIAAMEKGRVDERYLLTGENASLLQMFNLDANITNTNPPRFRLPLWFLEIYGWVSVFVARITGEPPVISYPVVRYLRHQWAYSCDKARRELGYSPRSLTEGLAETLLWLKNDKLIKFKSSMLVSFCLFI
;
A
#
# COMPACT_ATOMS: atom_id res chain seq x y z
N MET A 1 1.05 -2.40 -6.56
CA MET A 1 0.66 -1.37 -7.54
C MET A 1 -0.49 -0.55 -6.97
N TYR A 2 -0.67 0.67 -7.43
CA TYR A 2 -1.73 1.58 -7.00
C TYR A 2 -2.09 2.56 -8.13
N GLY A 3 -3.22 3.25 -8.03
CA GLY A 3 -3.73 4.15 -9.06
C GLY A 3 -5.22 3.94 -9.32
N ALA A 4 -5.77 4.72 -10.24
CA ALA A 4 -7.17 4.63 -10.66
C ALA A 4 -7.45 3.33 -11.42
N GLY A 5 -8.63 2.75 -11.23
CA GLY A 5 -9.07 1.54 -11.91
C GLY A 5 -10.14 0.79 -11.14
N GLU A 6 -10.50 -0.39 -11.65
CA GLU A 6 -11.44 -1.28 -10.97
C GLU A 6 -10.87 -1.74 -9.61
N LEU A 7 -11.67 -1.57 -8.55
CA LEU A 7 -11.29 -2.01 -7.21
C LEU A 7 -11.52 -3.51 -7.06
N THR A 8 -10.42 -4.26 -7.13
CA THR A 8 -10.38 -5.69 -6.81
C THR A 8 -9.76 -5.92 -5.43
N THR A 9 -9.73 -7.16 -4.96
CA THR A 9 -9.00 -7.56 -3.76
C THR A 9 -7.49 -7.25 -3.85
N GLY A 10 -6.94 -7.15 -5.07
CA GLY A 10 -5.52 -6.87 -5.31
C GLY A 10 -5.11 -5.40 -5.09
N ASN A 11 -6.07 -4.46 -5.01
CA ASN A 11 -5.82 -3.02 -4.85
C ASN A 11 -5.50 -2.64 -3.40
N PHE A 12 -4.49 -3.30 -2.82
CA PHE A 12 -4.14 -3.18 -1.40
C PHE A 12 -3.98 -1.72 -0.93
N VAL A 13 -3.23 -0.91 -1.67
CA VAL A 13 -2.98 0.50 -1.31
C VAL A 13 -4.28 1.31 -1.32
N SER A 14 -5.14 1.14 -2.33
CA SER A 14 -6.42 1.85 -2.42
C SER A 14 -7.34 1.49 -1.25
N HIS A 15 -7.42 0.21 -0.87
CA HIS A 15 -8.19 -0.22 0.29
C HIS A 15 -7.66 0.37 1.60
N LEU A 16 -6.35 0.43 1.79
CA LEU A 16 -5.76 1.07 2.97
C LEU A 16 -6.11 2.56 3.06
N LEU A 17 -6.05 3.28 1.95
CA LEU A 17 -6.44 4.69 1.90
C LEU A 17 -7.93 4.86 2.21
N ILE A 18 -8.80 4.02 1.62
CA ILE A 18 -10.24 4.04 1.89
C ILE A 18 -10.54 3.83 3.38
N GLU A 19 -9.97 2.80 3.98
CA GLU A 19 -10.17 2.47 5.40
C GLU A 19 -9.61 3.56 6.32
N ARG A 20 -8.48 4.17 5.96
CA ARG A 20 -7.93 5.34 6.67
C ARG A 20 -8.88 6.53 6.65
N PHE A 21 -9.32 6.98 5.47
CA PHE A 21 -10.18 8.16 5.36
C PHE A 21 -11.60 7.93 5.89
N ASN A 22 -12.04 6.67 5.99
CA ASN A 22 -13.28 6.29 6.66
C ASN A 22 -13.12 6.09 8.17
N GLY A 23 -11.91 6.28 8.73
CA GLY A 23 -11.64 6.20 10.17
C GLY A 23 -11.60 4.79 10.73
N ARG A 24 -11.50 3.77 9.88
CA ARG A 24 -11.45 2.35 10.25
C ARG A 24 -10.02 1.82 10.41
N LEU A 25 -9.02 2.60 10.00
CA LEU A 25 -7.61 2.28 10.16
C LEU A 25 -6.89 3.28 11.09
N PRO A 26 -7.03 3.16 12.43
CA PRO A 26 -6.41 4.08 13.38
C PRO A 26 -4.91 3.80 13.60
N CYS A 27 -4.43 2.62 13.21
CA CYS A 27 -3.07 2.15 13.45
C CYS A 27 -2.31 1.86 12.16
N HIS A 28 -0.97 1.95 12.22
CA HIS A 28 -0.07 1.45 11.20
C HIS A 28 0.75 0.28 11.75
N ILE A 29 1.16 -0.62 10.87
CA ILE A 29 1.91 -1.83 11.24
C ILE A 29 3.41 -1.50 11.27
N GLY A 30 4.13 -2.04 12.26
CA GLY A 30 5.60 -1.97 12.32
C GLY A 30 6.17 -0.61 12.75
N ASP A 31 7.48 -0.43 12.61
CA ASP A 31 8.18 0.86 12.78
C ASP A 31 8.36 1.63 11.47
N GLY A 32 7.94 1.06 10.34
CA GLY A 32 8.23 1.65 9.03
C GLY A 32 9.64 1.34 8.52
N ASN A 33 10.32 0.33 9.07
CA ASN A 33 11.54 -0.21 8.49
C ASN A 33 11.27 -1.14 7.30
N ASP A 34 10.05 -1.66 7.15
CA ASP A 34 9.65 -2.53 6.04
C ASP A 34 9.44 -1.72 4.76
N VAL A 35 10.42 -1.75 3.84
CA VAL A 35 10.39 -1.01 2.58
C VAL A 35 9.79 -1.85 1.47
N GLN A 36 8.94 -1.23 0.66
CA GLN A 36 8.30 -1.82 -0.50
C GLN A 36 8.37 -0.86 -1.69
N SER A 37 8.38 -1.40 -2.92
CA SER A 37 8.27 -0.57 -4.11
C SER A 37 6.81 -0.26 -4.45
N PHE A 38 6.48 1.03 -4.48
CA PHE A 38 5.18 1.54 -4.88
C PHE A 38 5.19 1.88 -6.37
N SER A 39 4.47 1.10 -7.18
CA SER A 39 4.41 1.29 -8.63
C SER A 39 3.02 1.79 -9.04
N HIS A 40 2.96 2.97 -9.67
CA HIS A 40 1.72 3.53 -10.19
C HIS A 40 1.27 2.77 -11.45
N VAL A 41 -0.03 2.52 -11.60
CA VAL A 41 -0.58 1.70 -12.68
C VAL A 41 -0.22 2.23 -14.07
N ASP A 42 -0.34 3.54 -14.29
CA ASP A 42 -0.03 4.15 -15.59
C ASP A 42 1.46 4.10 -15.95
N ASP A 43 2.34 4.13 -14.94
CA ASP A 43 3.77 3.98 -15.16
C ASP A 43 4.07 2.55 -15.57
N VAL A 44 3.46 1.57 -14.90
CA VAL A 44 3.59 0.15 -15.26
C VAL A 44 3.08 -0.08 -16.69
N VAL A 45 1.95 0.51 -17.08
CA VAL A 45 1.44 0.45 -18.46
C VAL A 45 2.45 1.04 -19.44
N SER A 46 2.98 2.23 -19.16
CA SER A 46 4.01 2.87 -19.98
C SER A 46 5.28 2.01 -20.09
N GLY A 47 5.65 1.33 -19.00
CA GLY A 47 6.77 0.39 -18.96
C GLY A 47 6.53 -0.86 -19.83
N HIS A 48 5.31 -1.38 -19.86
CA HIS A 48 4.95 -2.50 -20.77
C HIS A 48 5.01 -2.08 -22.23
N ILE A 49 4.50 -0.89 -22.57
CA ILE A 49 4.60 -0.35 -23.93
C ILE A 49 6.07 -0.17 -24.32
N ALA A 50 6.89 0.40 -23.44
CA ALA A 50 8.33 0.55 -23.68
C ALA A 50 9.06 -0.79 -23.84
N ALA A 51 8.65 -1.81 -23.08
CA ALA A 51 9.19 -3.16 -23.22
C ALA A 51 8.80 -3.80 -24.56
N MET A 52 7.60 -3.54 -25.07
CA MET A 52 7.18 -3.99 -26.40
C MET A 52 8.01 -3.33 -27.51
N GLU A 53 8.35 -2.05 -27.37
CA GLU A 53 9.10 -1.29 -28.39
C GLU A 53 10.61 -1.52 -28.35
N LYS A 54 11.20 -1.63 -27.14
CA LYS A 54 12.66 -1.58 -26.93
C LYS A 54 13.20 -2.79 -26.17
N GLY A 55 12.32 -3.64 -25.64
CA GLY A 55 12.72 -4.83 -24.90
C GLY A 55 13.48 -5.82 -25.77
N ARG A 56 14.34 -6.60 -25.12
CA ARG A 56 15.13 -7.64 -25.77
C ARG A 56 14.60 -9.01 -25.39
N VAL A 57 14.71 -9.97 -26.32
CA VAL A 57 14.37 -11.38 -26.08
C VAL A 57 15.22 -11.90 -24.90
N ASP A 58 14.60 -12.74 -24.08
CA ASP A 58 15.19 -13.35 -22.87
C ASP A 58 15.59 -12.37 -21.75
N GLU A 59 15.29 -11.08 -21.88
CA GLU A 59 15.54 -10.09 -20.83
C GLU A 59 14.34 -9.89 -19.90
N ARG A 60 14.63 -9.63 -18.63
CA ARG A 60 13.64 -9.29 -17.59
C ARG A 60 13.83 -7.86 -17.12
N TYR A 61 12.72 -7.13 -16.96
CA TYR A 61 12.68 -5.73 -16.54
C TYR A 61 11.75 -5.58 -15.34
N LEU A 62 12.26 -5.01 -14.24
CA LEU A 62 11.44 -4.68 -13.08
C LEU A 62 10.81 -3.30 -13.29
N LEU A 63 9.49 -3.26 -13.41
CA LEU A 63 8.70 -2.04 -13.52
C LEU A 63 8.26 -1.57 -12.13
N THR A 64 9.26 -1.19 -11.34
CA THR A 64 9.10 -0.79 -9.93
C THR A 64 9.16 0.74 -9.81
N GLY A 65 8.37 1.32 -8.92
CA GLY A 65 8.40 2.76 -8.63
C GLY A 65 9.23 3.09 -7.39
N GLU A 66 8.88 4.16 -6.69
CA GLU A 66 9.62 4.63 -5.52
C GLU A 66 9.55 3.63 -4.35
N ASN A 67 10.71 3.40 -3.72
CA ASN A 67 10.82 2.53 -2.55
C ASN A 67 10.51 3.34 -1.29
N ALA A 68 9.47 2.94 -0.57
CA ALA A 68 9.07 3.57 0.69
C ALA A 68 8.51 2.53 1.65
N SER A 69 8.42 2.86 2.93
CA SER A 69 7.63 2.07 3.87
C SER A 69 6.16 2.49 3.86
N LEU A 70 5.29 1.62 4.36
CA LEU A 70 3.87 1.96 4.48
C LEU A 70 3.64 3.18 5.41
N LEU A 71 4.49 3.34 6.44
CA LEU A 71 4.48 4.52 7.30
C LEU A 71 4.85 5.79 6.53
N GLN A 72 5.87 5.74 5.66
CA GLN A 72 6.22 6.86 4.79
C GLN A 72 5.06 7.21 3.85
N MET A 73 4.40 6.22 3.24
CA MET A 73 3.20 6.42 2.43
C MET A 73 2.08 7.14 3.22
N PHE A 74 1.82 6.75 4.47
CA PHE A 74 0.85 7.42 5.34
C PHE A 74 1.26 8.82 5.80
N ASN A 75 2.55 9.14 5.81
CA ASN A 75 3.00 10.51 6.08
C ASN A 75 2.83 11.38 4.84
N LEU A 76 3.14 10.83 3.65
CA LEU A 76 2.97 11.53 2.38
C LEU A 76 1.50 11.85 2.11
N ASP A 77 0.60 10.88 2.23
CA ASP A 77 -0.83 11.11 1.99
C ASP A 77 -1.45 12.09 3.03
N ALA A 78 -0.96 12.11 4.27
CA ALA A 78 -1.35 13.04 5.32
C ALA A 78 -0.92 14.46 4.97
N ASN A 79 0.31 14.62 4.47
CA ASN A 79 0.82 15.90 3.98
C ASN A 79 0.02 16.40 2.77
N ILE A 80 -0.27 15.53 1.80
CA ILE A 80 -1.04 15.87 0.59
C ILE A 80 -2.45 16.34 0.95
N THR A 81 -3.10 15.67 1.92
CA THR A 81 -4.49 15.93 2.28
C THR A 81 -4.67 16.90 3.45
N ASN A 82 -3.57 17.37 4.04
CA ASN A 82 -3.55 18.16 5.27
C ASN A 82 -4.34 17.49 6.41
N THR A 83 -4.11 16.19 6.61
CA THR A 83 -4.75 15.37 7.65
C THR A 83 -3.70 14.74 8.59
N ASN A 84 -4.15 14.04 9.63
CA ASN A 84 -3.24 13.29 10.50
C ASN A 84 -3.01 11.87 9.96
N PRO A 85 -1.77 11.33 10.00
CA PRO A 85 -1.52 9.92 9.72
C PRO A 85 -2.10 9.03 10.83
N PRO A 86 -2.27 7.70 10.58
CA PRO A 86 -2.59 6.74 11.65
C PRO A 86 -1.55 6.85 12.77
N ARG A 87 -1.99 7.10 14.00
CA ARG A 87 -1.10 7.48 15.12
C ARG A 87 -0.65 6.30 15.96
N PHE A 88 -1.43 5.23 15.97
CA PHE A 88 -1.14 4.08 16.81
C PHE A 88 -0.21 3.12 16.08
N ARG A 89 0.86 2.74 16.76
CA ARG A 89 1.76 1.70 16.26
C ARG A 89 1.21 0.34 16.66
N LEU A 90 1.00 -0.55 15.69
CA LEU A 90 0.71 -1.95 15.93
C LEU A 90 2.00 -2.77 15.80
N PRO A 91 2.58 -3.26 16.92
CA PRO A 91 3.81 -4.01 16.86
C PRO A 91 3.64 -5.33 16.11
N LEU A 92 4.63 -5.70 15.29
CA LEU A 92 4.57 -6.91 14.48
C LEU A 92 4.45 -8.20 15.31
N TRP A 93 5.04 -8.25 16.51
CA TRP A 93 4.91 -9.40 17.41
C TRP A 93 3.45 -9.64 17.83
N PHE A 94 2.65 -8.59 17.94
CA PHE A 94 1.23 -8.70 18.27
C PHE A 94 0.45 -9.32 17.10
N LEU A 95 0.73 -8.89 15.86
CA LEU A 95 0.15 -9.51 14.67
C LEU A 95 0.55 -10.98 14.54
N GLU A 96 1.78 -11.35 14.91
CA GLU A 96 2.22 -12.75 14.86
C GLU A 96 1.41 -13.62 15.82
N ILE A 97 1.24 -13.20 17.07
CA ILE A 97 0.41 -13.91 18.05
C ILE A 97 -1.02 -14.03 17.53
N TYR A 98 -1.59 -12.94 17.02
CA TYR A 98 -2.92 -12.96 16.42
C TYR A 98 -3.00 -13.94 15.24
N GLY A 99 -2.02 -13.95 14.35
CA GLY A 99 -1.96 -14.85 13.21
C GLY A 99 -1.88 -16.33 13.60
N TRP A 100 -1.16 -16.65 14.68
CA TRP A 100 -1.13 -18.01 15.24
C TRP A 100 -2.47 -18.43 15.82
N VAL A 101 -3.09 -17.57 16.65
CA VAL A 101 -4.41 -17.83 17.25
C VAL A 101 -5.47 -17.99 16.17
N SER A 102 -5.45 -17.13 15.15
CA SER A 102 -6.41 -17.15 14.04
C SER A 102 -6.33 -18.45 13.25
N VAL A 103 -5.12 -18.96 12.96
CA VAL A 103 -4.93 -20.26 12.31
C VAL A 103 -5.43 -21.41 13.19
N PHE A 104 -5.22 -21.33 14.50
CA PHE A 104 -5.71 -22.34 15.44
C PHE A 104 -7.25 -22.38 15.47
N VAL A 105 -7.89 -21.21 15.57
CA VAL A 105 -9.36 -21.08 15.53
C VAL A 105 -9.90 -21.58 14.19
N ALA A 106 -9.31 -21.20 13.07
CA ALA A 106 -9.69 -21.65 11.73
C ALA A 106 -9.68 -23.17 11.58
N ARG A 107 -8.72 -23.86 12.23
CA ARG A 107 -8.68 -25.34 12.25
C ARG A 107 -9.84 -25.96 13.02
N ILE A 108 -10.41 -25.25 13.99
CA ILE A 108 -11.54 -25.72 14.79
C ILE A 108 -12.87 -25.37 14.11
N THR A 109 -12.99 -24.15 13.57
CA THR A 109 -14.25 -23.65 13.01
C THR A 109 -14.45 -23.98 11.53
N GLY A 110 -13.37 -24.27 10.79
CA GLY A 110 -13.39 -24.45 9.34
C GLY A 110 -13.43 -23.14 8.54
N GLU A 111 -13.56 -22.00 9.21
CA GLU A 111 -13.60 -20.68 8.59
C GLU A 111 -12.17 -20.16 8.31
N PRO A 112 -11.93 -19.51 7.16
CA PRO A 112 -10.60 -19.01 6.81
C PRO A 112 -10.16 -17.89 7.77
N PRO A 113 -8.88 -17.87 8.20
CA PRO A 113 -8.36 -16.84 9.10
C PRO A 113 -8.27 -15.49 8.37
N VAL A 114 -8.74 -14.42 9.02
CA VAL A 114 -8.67 -13.05 8.49
C VAL A 114 -7.22 -12.60 8.24
N ILE A 115 -6.31 -12.97 9.15
CA ILE A 115 -4.86 -12.81 8.99
C ILE A 115 -4.21 -14.10 9.47
N SER A 116 -3.34 -14.69 8.65
CA SER A 116 -2.56 -15.87 8.99
C SER A 116 -1.11 -15.50 9.27
N TYR A 117 -0.42 -16.30 10.10
CA TYR A 117 1.00 -16.09 10.40
C TYR A 117 1.90 -15.92 9.14
N PRO A 118 1.73 -16.70 8.04
CA PRO A 118 2.48 -16.49 6.81
C PRO A 118 2.32 -15.09 6.20
N VAL A 119 1.12 -14.50 6.27
CA VAL A 119 0.86 -13.13 5.79
C VAL A 119 1.64 -12.11 6.61
N VAL A 120 1.71 -12.28 7.94
CA VAL A 120 2.49 -11.39 8.81
C VAL A 120 3.98 -11.45 8.46
N ARG A 121 4.50 -12.64 8.17
CA ARG A 121 5.90 -12.81 7.75
C ARG A 121 6.18 -12.18 6.38
N TYR A 122 5.23 -12.25 5.46
CA TYR A 122 5.30 -11.58 4.15
C TYR A 122 5.36 -10.04 4.30
N LEU A 123 4.59 -9.48 5.24
CA LEU A 123 4.59 -8.03 5.53
C LEU A 123 5.94 -7.52 6.06
N ARG A 124 6.72 -8.35 6.76
CA ARG A 124 8.07 -8.01 7.27
C ARG A 124 9.18 -8.07 6.22
N HIS A 125 8.90 -8.61 5.03
CA HIS A 125 9.94 -8.78 4.03
C HIS A 125 10.23 -7.45 3.33
N GLN A 126 11.50 -7.21 3.01
CA GLN A 126 11.95 -6.03 2.28
C GLN A 126 11.69 -6.25 0.79
N TRP A 127 10.63 -5.63 0.28
CA TRP A 127 10.24 -5.66 -1.14
C TRP A 127 10.77 -4.44 -1.89
N ALA A 128 11.94 -3.94 -1.49
CA ALA A 128 12.63 -2.84 -2.15
C ALA A 128 13.34 -3.37 -3.40
N TYR A 129 13.06 -2.77 -4.54
CA TYR A 129 13.61 -3.19 -5.83
C TYR A 129 14.13 -2.00 -6.63
N SER A 130 15.10 -2.26 -7.50
CA SER A 130 15.61 -1.27 -8.45
C SER A 130 15.02 -1.49 -9.84
N CYS A 131 14.62 -0.40 -10.50
CA CYS A 131 14.23 -0.36 -11.91
C CYS A 131 15.35 0.19 -12.81
N ASP A 132 16.61 0.22 -12.37
CA ASP A 132 17.72 0.85 -13.11
C ASP A 132 17.92 0.26 -14.50
N LYS A 133 17.70 -1.05 -14.65
CA LYS A 133 17.77 -1.70 -15.96
C LYS A 133 16.66 -1.20 -16.89
N ALA A 134 15.43 -1.13 -16.40
CA ALA A 134 14.30 -0.61 -17.18
C ALA A 134 14.51 0.88 -17.53
N ARG A 135 15.07 1.68 -16.62
CA ARG A 135 15.47 3.07 -16.87
C ARG A 135 16.46 3.16 -18.03
N ARG A 136 17.55 2.39 -17.99
CA ARG A 136 18.62 2.44 -18.99
C ARG A 136 18.21 1.91 -20.36
N GLU A 137 17.48 0.79 -20.40
CA GLU A 137 17.22 0.08 -21.66
C GLU A 137 15.86 0.40 -22.29
N LEU A 138 14.84 0.70 -21.47
CA LEU A 138 13.49 1.00 -21.97
C LEU A 138 13.19 2.50 -21.95
N GLY A 139 13.97 3.30 -21.22
CA GLY A 139 13.63 4.70 -20.91
C GLY A 139 12.48 4.79 -19.89
N TYR A 140 12.27 3.75 -19.08
CA TYR A 140 11.23 3.74 -18.06
C TYR A 140 11.52 4.79 -16.97
N SER A 141 10.61 5.74 -16.77
CA SER A 141 10.76 6.80 -15.76
C SER A 141 9.50 6.90 -14.90
N PRO A 142 9.37 6.07 -13.85
CA PRO A 142 8.22 6.13 -12.95
C PRO A 142 8.20 7.46 -12.20
N ARG A 143 7.00 7.94 -11.90
CA ARG A 143 6.76 9.16 -11.12
C ARG A 143 7.10 8.93 -9.64
N SER A 144 7.17 10.02 -8.88
CA SER A 144 7.35 9.94 -7.43
C SER A 144 6.12 9.37 -6.73
N LEU A 145 6.30 8.78 -5.56
CA LEU A 145 5.20 8.27 -4.74
C LEU A 145 4.21 9.40 -4.39
N THR A 146 4.73 10.60 -4.11
CA THR A 146 3.93 11.79 -3.80
C THR A 146 2.98 12.15 -4.95
N GLU A 147 3.48 12.22 -6.19
CA GLU A 147 2.67 12.55 -7.37
C GLU A 147 1.59 11.49 -7.60
N GLY A 148 1.97 10.21 -7.62
CA GLY A 148 0.99 9.13 -7.82
C GLY A 148 -0.04 9.05 -6.70
N LEU A 149 0.34 9.33 -5.45
CA LEU A 149 -0.61 9.35 -4.33
C LEU A 149 -1.60 10.50 -4.49
N ALA A 150 -1.15 11.68 -4.91
CA ALA A 150 -2.03 12.82 -5.14
C ALA A 150 -3.11 12.50 -6.19
N GLU A 151 -2.71 11.86 -7.30
CA GLU A 151 -3.64 11.40 -8.33
C GLU A 151 -4.62 10.33 -7.80
N THR A 152 -4.09 9.33 -7.09
CA THR A 152 -4.92 8.24 -6.52
C THR A 152 -5.93 8.76 -5.51
N LEU A 153 -5.53 9.69 -4.63
CA LEU A 153 -6.40 10.32 -3.64
C LEU A 153 -7.49 11.16 -4.30
N LEU A 154 -7.14 11.89 -5.37
CA LEU A 154 -8.10 12.67 -6.13
C LEU A 154 -9.14 11.77 -6.80
N TRP A 155 -8.69 10.67 -7.43
CA TRP A 155 -9.58 9.67 -8.02
C TRP A 155 -10.53 9.06 -6.97
N LEU A 156 -10.00 8.56 -5.84
CA LEU A 156 -10.81 7.98 -4.76
C LEU A 156 -11.86 8.97 -4.22
N LYS A 157 -11.51 10.27 -4.15
CA LYS A 157 -12.43 11.32 -3.73
C LYS A 157 -13.53 11.57 -4.77
N ASN A 158 -13.17 11.62 -6.05
CA ASN A 158 -14.12 11.84 -7.14
C ASN A 158 -15.13 10.68 -7.25
N ASP A 159 -14.68 9.45 -7.00
CA ASP A 159 -15.53 8.25 -6.94
C ASP A 159 -16.31 8.13 -5.61
N LYS A 160 -16.21 9.13 -4.73
CA LYS A 160 -16.92 9.23 -3.44
C LYS A 160 -16.58 8.11 -2.45
N LEU A 161 -15.44 7.44 -2.64
CA LEU A 161 -14.95 6.37 -1.77
C LEU A 161 -14.29 6.92 -0.50
N ILE A 162 -13.74 8.14 -0.57
CA ILE A 162 -13.14 8.84 0.56
C ILE A 162 -13.68 10.26 0.72
N LYS A 163 -13.55 10.79 1.93
CA LYS A 163 -13.81 12.20 2.25
C LYS A 163 -12.65 12.75 3.06
N PHE A 164 -12.15 13.94 2.68
CA PHE A 164 -11.19 14.66 3.51
C PHE A 164 -11.95 15.26 4.69
N LYS A 165 -11.79 14.69 5.88
CA LYS A 165 -12.28 15.35 7.10
C LYS A 165 -11.35 16.51 7.40
N SER A 166 -11.88 17.73 7.37
CA SER A 166 -11.21 18.88 7.96
C SER A 166 -10.91 18.55 9.43
N SER A 167 -9.71 18.88 9.89
CA SER A 167 -9.19 18.54 11.21
C SER A 167 -10.15 18.92 12.34
N MET A 168 -10.93 17.97 12.84
CA MET A 168 -11.66 18.13 14.10
C MET A 168 -11.92 16.77 14.75
N LEU A 169 -11.17 16.53 15.84
CA LEU A 169 -11.47 15.68 16.99
C LEU A 169 -12.31 14.42 16.72
N VAL A 170 -11.65 13.30 16.42
CA VAL A 170 -12.27 11.99 16.69
C VAL A 170 -12.08 11.70 18.16
N SER A 171 -13.11 12.06 18.92
CA SER A 171 -13.38 11.57 20.27
C SER A 171 -13.34 10.05 20.23
N PHE A 172 -12.42 9.45 20.98
CA PHE A 172 -12.32 8.01 21.17
C PHE A 172 -13.55 7.54 21.93
N CYS A 173 -14.52 7.00 21.20
CA CYS A 173 -15.49 6.07 21.75
C CYS A 173 -14.84 4.69 21.68
N LEU A 174 -14.24 4.24 22.78
CA LEU A 174 -13.81 2.86 22.93
C LEU A 174 -14.56 2.25 24.10
N PHE A 175 -15.36 1.26 23.73
CA PHE A 175 -15.95 0.22 24.56
C PHE A 175 -15.05 -0.18 25.75
N ILE A 176 -15.56 0.06 26.95
CA ILE A 176 -15.51 -0.85 28.11
C ILE A 176 -16.95 -0.97 28.60
#